data_AF-A6GDS4-F1
#
_entry.id   AF-A6GDS4-F1
#
_cell.length_a   1.000
_cell.length_b   1.000
_cell.length_c   1.000
_cell.angle_alpha   90.00
_cell.angle_beta   90.00
_cell.angle_gamma   90.00
#
_symmetry.space_group_name_H-M   'P 1'
#
loop_
_entity.id
_entity.type
_entity.pdbx_description
1 polymer ?
#
loop_
_entity_poly.entity_id
_entity_poly.type
_entity_poly.pdbx_seq_one_letter_code
_entity_poly.pdbx_strand_id
1 'polypeptide(L)'
;MNYNFIDEAAPTLDTTIDPTGSVTLSNGIEQGDLLTDNFGARSVSVSIAPPSGWSLDRVVWTSGGTGTFAVPAAGAETEHPFQYTVSQNGTSQTASGSFKIKRQSDGDGTGD
;
A
#
# COMPACT_ATOMS: atom_id res chain seq x y z
N MET A 1 7.34 -3.89 -7.33
CA MET A 1 5.97 -4.43 -7.14
C MET A 1 5.14 -3.28 -6.62
N ASN A 2 4.09 -2.90 -7.33
CA ASN A 2 3.23 -1.77 -7.02
C ASN A 2 1.93 -2.30 -6.40
N TYR A 3 1.58 -1.84 -5.21
CA TYR A 3 0.30 -2.13 -4.57
C TYR A 3 -0.74 -1.10 -4.96
N ASN A 4 -1.95 -1.59 -5.23
CA ASN A 4 -3.10 -0.80 -5.65
C ASN A 4 -4.24 -1.03 -4.65
N PHE A 5 -4.94 0.03 -4.24
CA PHE A 5 -6.02 -0.02 -3.26
C PHE A 5 -7.40 0.02 -3.93
N ILE A 6 -8.36 -0.78 -3.44
CA ILE A 6 -9.81 -0.54 -3.68
C ILE A 6 -10.33 0.57 -2.76
N ASP A 7 -11.65 0.80 -2.78
CA ASP A 7 -12.43 1.67 -1.88
C ASP A 7 -12.32 1.33 -0.37
N GLU A 8 -11.16 0.83 0.08
CA GLU A 8 -10.80 0.55 1.45
C GLU A 8 -9.98 1.73 2.00
N ALA A 9 -10.51 2.35 3.06
CA ALA A 9 -9.85 3.49 3.68
C ALA A 9 -8.63 3.10 4.52
N ALA A 10 -8.47 1.81 4.86
CA ALA A 10 -7.41 1.31 5.73
C ALA A 10 -6.75 0.02 5.21
N PRO A 11 -6.13 0.04 4.03
CA PRO A 11 -5.56 -1.14 3.41
C PRO A 11 -4.31 -1.63 4.14
N THR A 12 -4.16 -2.94 4.19
CA THR A 12 -2.99 -3.60 4.76
C THR A 12 -2.16 -4.26 3.66
N LEU A 13 -0.86 -3.95 3.62
CA LEU A 13 0.09 -4.57 2.70
C LEU A 13 0.73 -5.77 3.40
N ASP A 14 0.38 -6.96 2.96
CA ASP A 14 0.97 -8.20 3.46
C ASP A 14 2.39 -8.39 2.93
N THR A 15 3.24 -8.94 3.79
CA THR A 15 4.62 -9.28 3.45
C THR A 15 4.86 -10.78 3.67
N THR A 16 5.71 -11.37 2.84
CA THR A 16 6.04 -12.79 2.87
C THR A 16 7.55 -12.97 2.82
N ILE A 17 8.01 -14.19 3.06
CA ILE A 17 9.41 -14.57 2.88
C ILE A 17 9.52 -15.25 1.50
N ASP A 18 10.31 -14.64 0.62
CA ASP A 18 10.66 -15.23 -0.67
C ASP A 18 11.53 -16.50 -0.46
N PRO A 19 11.55 -17.47 -1.40
CA PRO A 19 12.45 -18.64 -1.38
C PRO A 19 13.92 -18.35 -1.06
N THR A 20 14.42 -17.13 -1.31
CA THR A 20 15.78 -16.70 -0.93
C THR A 20 15.94 -16.36 0.56
N GLY A 21 14.86 -16.40 1.35
CA GLY A 21 14.84 -16.01 2.76
C GLY A 21 14.74 -14.50 2.98
N SER A 22 14.43 -13.73 1.93
CA SER A 22 14.26 -12.27 2.01
C SER A 22 12.80 -11.92 2.23
N VAL A 23 12.55 -10.99 3.16
CA VAL A 23 11.23 -10.36 3.29
C VAL A 23 10.93 -9.59 2.02
N THR A 24 9.83 -9.95 1.39
CA THR A 24 9.27 -9.27 0.24
C THR A 24 7.82 -8.93 0.51
N LEU A 25 7.33 -8.01 -0.28
CA LEU A 25 5.95 -7.63 -0.33
C LEU A 25 5.16 -8.76 -1.05
N SER A 26 4.19 -9.35 -0.35
CA SER A 26 3.32 -10.37 -0.94
C SER A 26 2.23 -9.67 -1.73
N ASN A 27 2.02 -10.00 -3.01
CA ASN A 27 0.92 -9.46 -3.79
C ASN A 27 -0.36 -9.56 -2.96
N GLY A 28 -0.82 -8.41 -2.44
CA GLY A 28 -2.19 -8.30 -1.96
C GLY A 28 -3.08 -8.66 -3.13
N ILE A 29 -4.28 -9.17 -2.84
CA ILE A 29 -5.30 -9.48 -3.85
C ILE A 29 -5.30 -8.34 -4.90
N GLU A 30 -5.24 -8.69 -6.19
CA GLU A 30 -5.35 -7.70 -7.26
C GLU A 30 -6.64 -6.91 -7.06
N GLN A 31 -6.45 -5.68 -6.60
CA GLN A 31 -7.51 -4.76 -6.23
C GLN A 31 -7.25 -3.54 -7.10
N GLY A 32 -8.27 -3.19 -7.91
CA GLY A 32 -8.12 -2.38 -9.11
C GLY A 32 -7.35 -1.08 -8.89
N ASP A 33 -6.69 -0.58 -9.93
CA ASP A 33 -5.92 0.67 -9.94
C ASP A 33 -6.75 1.94 -9.66
N LEU A 34 -7.88 1.87 -8.95
CA LEU A 34 -8.91 2.88 -8.98
C LEU A 34 -9.76 2.90 -7.70
N LEU A 35 -9.58 3.95 -6.89
CA LEU A 35 -10.61 4.40 -5.95
C LEU A 35 -11.79 4.89 -6.77
N THR A 36 -12.94 4.25 -6.64
CA THR A 36 -14.14 4.61 -7.39
C THR A 36 -14.78 5.87 -6.81
N ASP A 37 -15.78 6.41 -7.50
CA ASP A 37 -16.57 7.54 -7.00
C ASP A 37 -17.33 7.21 -5.70
N ASN A 38 -17.44 5.92 -5.34
CA ASN A 38 -18.02 5.48 -4.06
C ASN A 38 -17.05 5.64 -2.88
N PHE A 39 -15.77 5.95 -3.11
CA PHE A 39 -14.82 6.22 -2.03
C PHE A 39 -15.12 7.55 -1.34
N GLY A 40 -15.90 7.49 -0.26
CA GLY A 40 -16.29 8.67 0.51
C GLY A 40 -15.18 9.26 1.40
N ALA A 41 -14.05 8.57 1.56
CA ALA A 41 -12.95 9.04 2.40
C ALA A 41 -12.01 9.98 1.62
N ARG A 42 -11.42 10.93 2.34
CA ARG A 42 -10.46 11.91 1.79
C ARG A 42 -9.01 11.45 1.89
N SER A 43 -8.78 10.34 2.59
CA SER A 43 -7.47 9.81 2.88
C SER A 43 -7.50 8.30 2.99
N VAL A 44 -6.38 7.67 2.69
CA VAL A 44 -6.12 6.24 2.84
C VAL A 44 -5.06 6.06 3.91
N SER A 45 -5.32 5.18 4.89
CA SER A 45 -4.41 4.86 5.98
C SER A 45 -3.82 3.46 5.79
N VAL A 46 -2.60 3.41 5.28
CA VAL A 46 -1.93 2.18 4.88
C VAL A 46 -1.16 1.59 6.06
N SER A 47 -1.34 0.29 6.29
CA SER A 47 -0.59 -0.50 7.28
C SER A 47 0.23 -1.59 6.61
N ILE A 48 1.30 -2.07 7.25
CA ILE A 48 2.10 -3.21 6.77
C ILE A 48 1.86 -4.38 7.72
N ALA A 49 1.56 -5.56 7.19
CA ALA A 49 1.51 -6.79 7.97
C ALA A 49 2.82 -7.57 7.76
N PRO A 50 3.59 -7.85 8.84
CA PRO A 50 4.82 -8.64 8.76
C PRO A 50 4.50 -10.11 8.39
N PRO A 51 5.49 -10.87 7.88
CA PRO A 51 5.29 -12.29 7.62
C PRO A 51 5.01 -13.06 8.91
N SER A 52 4.37 -14.24 8.80
CA SER A 52 4.05 -15.08 9.96
C SER A 52 5.30 -15.38 10.80
N GLY A 53 5.21 -15.12 12.10
CA GLY A 53 6.30 -15.29 13.05
C GLY A 53 7.35 -14.17 13.06
N TRP A 54 7.17 -13.11 12.27
CA TRP A 54 7.99 -11.89 12.29
C TRP A 54 7.23 -10.75 12.96
N SER A 55 7.97 -9.78 13.49
CA SER A 55 7.43 -8.54 14.06
C SER A 55 7.78 -7.37 13.16
N LEU A 56 6.84 -6.44 12.96
CA LEU A 56 7.10 -5.17 12.31
C LEU A 56 7.71 -4.21 13.32
N ASP A 57 8.98 -3.83 13.10
CA ASP A 57 9.72 -2.94 14.00
C ASP A 57 9.50 -1.47 13.61
N ARG A 58 9.56 -1.18 12.30
CA ARG A 58 9.48 0.19 11.79
C ARG A 58 8.92 0.23 10.37
N VAL A 59 8.19 1.31 10.07
CA VAL A 59 7.88 1.73 8.71
C VAL A 59 8.29 3.19 8.55
N VAL A 60 8.99 3.48 7.45
CA VAL A 60 9.44 4.82 7.05
C VAL A 60 8.77 5.13 5.71
N TRP A 61 7.82 6.05 5.74
CA TRP A 61 7.15 6.55 4.54
C TRP A 61 7.98 7.69 3.96
N THR A 62 8.30 7.63 2.67
CA THR A 62 9.25 8.58 2.05
C THR A 62 8.73 10.02 2.02
N SER A 63 7.41 10.23 2.09
CA SER A 63 6.80 11.56 2.26
C SER A 63 6.68 12.03 3.72
N GLY A 64 7.33 11.36 4.68
CA GLY A 64 7.41 11.79 6.09
C GLY A 64 6.11 11.64 6.90
N GLY A 65 5.13 10.90 6.40
CA GLY A 65 3.82 10.71 7.03
C GLY A 65 3.74 9.54 8.03
N THR A 66 2.56 9.36 8.62
CA THR A 66 2.21 8.27 9.55
C THR A 66 1.54 7.07 8.86
N GLY A 67 1.73 6.92 7.55
CA GLY A 67 1.00 5.94 6.72
C GLY A 67 -0.38 6.42 6.27
N THR A 68 -0.75 7.67 6.56
CA THR A 68 -1.99 8.28 6.04
C THR A 68 -1.67 9.20 4.87
N PHE A 69 -2.37 9.00 3.76
CA PHE A 69 -2.13 9.67 2.49
C PHE A 69 -3.42 10.27 1.97
N ALA A 70 -3.36 11.50 1.43
CA ALA A 70 -4.52 12.14 0.84
C ALA A 70 -4.89 11.45 -0.47
N VAL A 71 -6.19 11.32 -0.73
CA VAL A 71 -6.69 10.87 -2.03
C VAL A 71 -6.42 11.97 -3.05
N PRO A 72 -5.75 11.68 -4.17
CA PRO A 72 -5.52 12.67 -5.22
C PRO A 72 -6.83 13.06 -5.91
N ALA A 73 -6.77 14.12 -6.74
CA ALA A 73 -7.91 14.51 -7.56
C ALA A 73 -8.33 13.38 -8.52
N ALA A 74 -9.58 13.42 -9.00
CA ALA A 74 -10.08 12.48 -10.00
C ALA A 74 -9.14 12.42 -11.21
N GLY A 75 -8.78 11.21 -11.65
CA GLY A 75 -7.85 10.97 -12.75
C GLY A 75 -6.36 11.18 -12.44
N ALA A 76 -6.00 11.64 -11.24
CA ALA A 76 -4.61 11.77 -10.81
C ALA A 76 -4.12 10.50 -10.10
N GLU A 77 -2.83 10.21 -10.29
CA GLU A 77 -2.10 9.10 -9.66
C GLU A 77 -1.00 9.67 -8.78
N THR A 78 -0.82 9.14 -7.58
CA THR A 78 0.31 9.46 -6.70
C THR A 78 0.97 8.17 -6.22
N GLU A 79 2.27 8.06 -6.45
CA GLU A 79 3.09 6.97 -5.96
C GLU A 79 3.69 7.31 -4.59
N HIS A 80 3.64 6.34 -3.70
CA HIS A 80 4.12 6.46 -2.33
C HIS A 80 5.12 5.33 -2.04
N PRO A 81 6.42 5.59 -2.22
CA PRO A 81 7.46 4.66 -1.80
C PRO A 81 7.56 4.62 -0.28
N PHE A 82 7.99 3.48 0.24
CA PHE A 82 8.19 3.25 1.67
C PHE A 82 9.26 2.19 1.92
N GLN A 83 9.78 2.20 3.14
CA GLN A 83 10.72 1.21 3.65
C GLN A 83 10.18 0.66 4.95
N TYR A 84 10.31 -0.63 5.17
CA TYR A 84 9.85 -1.30 6.37
C TYR A 84 10.90 -2.27 6.89
N THR A 85 11.01 -2.36 8.21
CA THR A 85 11.92 -3.25 8.91
C THR A 85 11.09 -4.23 9.70
N VAL A 86 11.35 -5.52 9.47
CA VAL A 86 10.79 -6.61 10.23
C VAL A 86 11.89 -7.39 10.92
N SER A 87 11.57 -7.98 12.06
CA SER A 87 12.51 -8.77 12.84
C SER A 87 11.92 -10.10 13.28
N GLN A 88 12.75 -11.15 13.27
CA GLN A 88 12.42 -12.46 13.81
C GLN A 88 13.66 -13.05 14.47
N ASN A 89 13.52 -13.56 15.71
CA ASN A 89 14.57 -14.28 16.44
C ASN A 89 15.93 -13.56 16.46
N GLY A 90 15.93 -12.23 16.63
CA GLY A 90 17.16 -11.42 16.66
C GLY A 90 17.75 -11.07 15.29
N THR A 91 17.17 -11.57 14.19
CA THR A 91 17.50 -11.14 12.82
C THR A 91 16.55 -10.04 12.41
N SER A 92 17.07 -8.95 11.85
CA SER A 92 16.27 -7.88 11.25
C SER A 92 16.51 -7.82 9.75
N GLN A 93 15.44 -7.69 8.99
CA GLN A 93 15.49 -7.46 7.55
C GLN A 93 14.75 -6.19 7.22
N THR A 94 15.32 -5.43 6.29
CA THR A 94 14.73 -4.19 5.81
C THR A 94 14.47 -4.32 4.33
N ALA A 95 13.24 -4.03 3.94
CA ALA A 95 12.77 -4.08 2.57
C ALA A 95 12.05 -2.78 2.21
N SER A 96 11.87 -2.55 0.93
CA SER A 96 11.23 -1.36 0.39
C SER A 96 10.12 -1.74 -0.58
N GLY A 97 9.10 -0.91 -0.62
CA GLY A 97 7.97 -1.06 -1.52
C GLY A 97 7.49 0.27 -2.05
N SER A 98 6.53 0.21 -2.97
CA SER A 98 5.71 1.35 -3.32
C SER A 98 4.28 0.91 -3.53
N PHE A 99 3.37 1.82 -3.23
CA PHE A 99 1.97 1.69 -3.58
C PHE A 99 1.52 2.94 -4.32
N LYS A 100 0.42 2.84 -5.04
CA LYS A 100 -0.17 3.97 -5.77
C LYS A 100 -1.59 4.22 -5.28
N ILE A 101 -1.94 5.50 -5.17
CA ILE A 101 -3.33 5.92 -5.00
C ILE A 101 -3.72 6.59 -6.31
N LYS A 102 -4.77 6.07 -6.94
CA LYS A 102 -5.34 6.64 -8.15
C LYS A 102 -6.85 6.72 -7.97
N ARG A 103 -7.43 7.89 -8.25
CA ARG A 103 -8.87 8.10 -8.19
C ARG A 103 -9.46 7.98 -9.59
N GLN A 104 -10.62 7.33 -9.70
CA GLN A 104 -11.41 7.30 -10.92
C GLN A 104 -11.53 8.71 -11.50
N SER A 105 -11.27 8.85 -12.80
CA SER A 105 -11.61 10.08 -13.50
C SER A 105 -13.13 10.20 -13.48
N ASP A 106 -13.64 11.35 -13.02
CA ASP A 106 -15.04 11.74 -13.22
C ASP A 106 -15.26 11.82 -14.74
N GLY A 107 -15.74 10.74 -15.35
CA GLY A 107 -15.69 10.63 -16.82
C GLY A 107 -15.95 9.26 -17.46
N ASP A 108 -16.25 8.19 -16.71
CA ASP A 108 -16.85 6.98 -17.31
C ASP A 108 -18.33 6.90 -16.94
N GLY A 109 -19.06 7.94 -17.31
CA GLY A 109 -20.52 7.95 -17.36
C GLY A 109 -20.96 7.87 -18.81
N THR A 110 -21.18 6.66 -19.31
CA THR A 110 -22.16 6.32 -20.36
C THR A 110 -22.19 7.26 -21.58
N GLY A 111 -21.40 6.95 -22.61
CA GLY A 111 -21.75 7.35 -23.98
C GLY A 111 -22.67 6.30 -24.60
N ASP A 112 -23.98 6.51 -24.49
CA ASP A 112 -25.02 5.84 -25.29
C ASP A 112 -24.89 6.21 -26.78
#